data_AF-A0AB74B9B2-F1
#
_entry.id   AF-A0AB74B9B2-F1
#
_cell.length_a   1.000
_cell.length_b   1.000
_cell.length_c   1.000
_cell.angle_alpha   90.00
_cell.angle_beta   90.00
_cell.angle_gamma   90.00
#
_symmetry.space_group_name_H-M   'P 1'
#
loop_
_entity.id
_entity.type
_entity.pdbx_description
1 polymer ?
#
loop_
_entity_poly.entity_id
_entity_poly.type
_entity_poly.pdbx_seq_one_letter_code
_entity_poly.pdbx_strand_id
1 'polypeptide(L)'
;MGCTGVDKHQNCQIIWSIVVRPSSCKKLDETSWIVRVHCKIEYAKAQCAQKVEHPFRVIKRHFGYTKVRFRRRSKNTGQQAALFTLANSWGAGESACRG
;
A
#
# COMPACT_ATOMS: atom_id res chain seq x y z
N MET A 1 -9.37 8.11 14.26
CA MET A 1 -8.01 7.82 14.78
C MET A 1 -6.98 8.26 13.74
N GLY A 2 -6.10 9.20 14.12
CA GLY A 2 -5.09 9.85 13.28
C GLY A 2 -3.88 8.95 12.97
N CYS A 3 -3.05 9.33 12.01
CA CYS A 3 -1.82 8.60 11.69
C CYS A 3 -0.76 8.95 12.74
N THR A 4 -0.89 8.41 13.94
CA THR A 4 0.04 8.63 15.06
C THR A 4 1.21 7.66 14.89
N GLY A 5 2.38 8.16 14.48
CA GLY A 5 3.54 7.28 14.28
C GLY A 5 4.81 7.92 13.71
N VAL A 6 4.83 9.24 13.47
CA VAL A 6 6.02 9.95 12.96
C VAL A 6 7.04 10.21 14.06
N ASP A 7 6.57 10.33 15.31
CA ASP A 7 7.36 10.74 16.47
C ASP A 7 8.38 9.69 16.96
N LYS A 8 8.58 8.58 16.24
CA LYS A 8 9.48 7.48 16.65
C LYS A 8 10.78 7.40 15.85
N HIS A 9 11.02 8.34 14.94
CA HIS A 9 12.16 8.32 14.02
C HIS A 9 12.90 9.69 13.97
N GLN A 10 13.32 10.22 15.11
CA GLN A 10 14.05 11.50 15.19
C GLN A 10 15.45 11.50 14.53
N ASN A 11 16.05 10.34 14.23
CA ASN A 11 17.48 10.26 13.88
C ASN A 11 17.77 9.78 12.43
N CYS A 12 16.83 9.97 11.50
CA CYS A 12 17.07 9.71 10.08
C CYS A 12 16.67 10.94 9.27
N GLN A 13 17.56 11.43 8.40
CA GLN A 13 17.30 12.51 7.43
C GLN A 13 16.37 12.02 6.31
N ILE A 14 15.19 11.52 6.67
CA ILE A 14 14.19 10.98 5.73
C ILE A 14 12.94 11.85 5.85
N ILE A 15 12.59 12.52 4.76
CA ILE A 15 11.33 13.26 4.66
C ILE A 15 10.22 12.26 4.37
N TRP A 16 9.38 11.99 5.38
CA TRP A 16 8.23 11.11 5.23
C TRP A 16 7.05 11.90 4.66
N SER A 17 6.51 11.45 3.53
CA SER A 17 5.26 12.01 2.99
C SER A 17 4.11 11.04 3.27
N ILE A 18 3.22 11.40 4.20
CA ILE A 18 2.07 10.57 4.60
C ILE A 18 0.88 10.87 3.71
N VAL A 19 0.06 9.84 3.43
CA VAL A 19 -1.19 10.02 2.69
C VAL A 19 -2.25 10.68 3.59
N VAL A 20 -2.89 11.73 3.09
CA VAL A 20 -4.01 12.39 3.76
C VAL A 20 -5.28 11.53 3.67
N ARG A 21 -6.10 11.53 4.73
CA ARG A 21 -7.36 10.77 4.74
C ARG A 21 -8.35 11.33 3.72
N PRO A 22 -9.09 10.48 2.99
CA PRO A 22 -10.14 10.92 2.06
C PRO A 22 -11.22 11.78 2.73
N SER A 23 -11.55 11.50 4.00
CA SER A 23 -12.52 12.28 4.76
C SER A 23 -12.02 13.67 5.16
N SER A 24 -10.70 13.86 5.28
CA SER A 24 -10.09 15.19 5.47
C SER A 24 -10.07 15.98 4.18
N CYS A 25 -9.83 15.32 3.04
CA CYS A 25 -9.93 15.91 1.70
C CYS A 25 -11.34 16.46 1.41
N LYS A 26 -12.40 15.75 1.85
CA LYS A 26 -13.81 16.17 1.68
C LYS A 26 -14.22 17.37 2.54
N LYS A 27 -13.46 17.71 3.58
CA LYS A 27 -13.77 18.84 4.49
C LYS A 27 -13.21 20.16 3.99
N LEU A 28 -12.37 20.14 2.97
CA LEU A 28 -11.78 21.33 2.37
C LEU A 28 -12.75 21.88 1.34
N ASP A 29 -12.81 23.21 1.24
CA ASP A 29 -13.68 23.90 0.29
C ASP A 29 -13.39 23.44 -1.16
N GLU A 30 -14.34 22.72 -1.75
CA GLU A 30 -14.23 22.11 -3.09
C GLU A 30 -14.11 23.16 -4.21
N THR A 31 -14.38 24.43 -3.89
CA THR A 31 -14.38 25.55 -4.84
C THR A 31 -12.96 25.90 -5.32
N SER A 32 -11.94 25.63 -4.51
CA SER A 32 -10.55 25.94 -4.87
C SER A 32 -9.92 24.85 -5.73
N TRP A 33 -9.40 25.24 -6.90
CA TRP A 33 -8.71 24.34 -7.82
C TRP A 33 -7.49 23.64 -7.19
N ILE A 34 -6.80 24.34 -6.28
CA ILE A 34 -5.60 23.85 -5.58
C ILE A 34 -5.97 22.65 -4.70
N VAL A 35 -7.07 22.75 -3.96
CA VAL A 35 -7.57 21.68 -3.09
C VAL A 35 -7.95 20.45 -3.90
N ARG A 36 -8.61 20.63 -5.06
CA ARG A 36 -9.01 19.54 -5.95
C ARG A 36 -7.80 18.78 -6.51
N VAL A 37 -6.77 19.50 -6.94
CA VAL A 37 -5.52 18.90 -7.44
C VAL A 37 -4.81 18.15 -6.33
N HIS A 38 -4.69 18.75 -5.14
CA HIS A 38 -4.09 18.12 -3.97
C HIS A 38 -4.82 16.81 -3.59
N CYS A 39 -6.15 16.81 -3.58
CA CYS A 39 -6.94 15.61 -3.29
C CYS A 39 -6.73 14.49 -4.32
N LYS A 40 -6.58 14.82 -5.61
CA LYS A 40 -6.27 13.83 -6.65
C LYS A 40 -4.89 13.22 -6.47
N ILE A 41 -3.90 14.01 -6.08
CA ILE A 41 -2.54 13.53 -5.80
C ILE A 41 -2.57 12.55 -4.62
N GLU A 42 -3.21 12.93 -3.52
CA GLU A 42 -3.34 12.09 -2.33
C GLU A 42 -4.12 10.79 -2.62
N TYR A 43 -5.15 10.87 -3.46
CA TYR A 43 -5.89 9.70 -3.92
C TYR A 43 -5.02 8.76 -4.75
N ALA A 44 -4.28 9.28 -5.74
CA ALA A 44 -3.37 8.47 -6.56
C ALA A 44 -2.29 7.80 -5.70
N LYS A 45 -1.74 8.54 -4.74
CA LYS A 45 -0.78 8.02 -3.76
C LYS A 45 -1.37 6.89 -2.91
N ALA A 46 -2.63 7.03 -2.46
CA ALA A 46 -3.37 5.99 -1.75
C ALA A 46 -3.60 4.75 -2.63
N GLN A 47 -3.99 4.92 -3.89
CA GLN A 47 -4.20 3.82 -4.83
C GLN A 47 -2.91 3.03 -5.08
N CYS A 48 -1.79 3.72 -5.27
CA CYS A 48 -0.48 3.08 -5.39
C CYS A 48 -0.15 2.25 -4.13
N ALA A 49 -0.41 2.79 -2.94
CA ALA A 49 -0.20 2.06 -1.69
C ALA A 49 -1.08 0.79 -1.60
N GLN A 50 -2.35 0.86 -2.03
CA GLN A 50 -3.24 -0.31 -2.02
C GLN A 50 -2.80 -1.40 -3.00
N LYS A 51 -2.36 -1.03 -4.22
CA LYS A 51 -1.83 -1.98 -5.20
C LYS A 51 -0.61 -2.74 -4.68
N VAL A 52 0.24 -2.07 -3.91
CA VAL A 52 1.42 -2.70 -3.28
C VAL A 52 1.03 -3.50 -2.06
N GLU A 53 0.15 -3.00 -1.20
CA GLU A 53 -0.27 -3.69 0.04
C GLU A 53 -1.04 -4.99 -0.25
N HIS A 54 -1.84 -5.01 -1.32
CA HIS A 54 -2.66 -6.15 -1.68
C HIS A 54 -1.86 -7.48 -1.85
N PRO A 55 -0.82 -7.57 -2.71
CA PRO A 55 -0.04 -8.80 -2.84
C PRO A 55 0.64 -9.20 -1.53
N PHE A 56 1.13 -8.24 -0.72
CA PHE A 56 1.66 -8.57 0.61
C PHE A 56 0.60 -9.18 1.52
N ARG A 57 -0.64 -8.67 1.47
CA ARG A 57 -1.76 -9.20 2.25
C ARG A 57 -2.12 -10.61 1.78
N VAL A 58 -2.20 -10.84 0.47
CA VAL A 58 -2.46 -12.16 -0.12
C VAL A 58 -1.39 -13.16 0.31
N ILE A 59 -0.11 -12.82 0.17
CA ILE A 59 1.03 -13.65 0.57
C ILE A 59 0.96 -13.99 2.08
N LYS A 60 0.69 -13.00 2.94
CA LYS A 60 0.66 -13.22 4.39
C LYS A 60 -0.55 -14.02 4.89
N ARG A 61 -1.72 -13.90 4.25
CA ARG A 61 -2.95 -14.59 4.66
C ARG A 61 -3.07 -15.98 4.05
N HIS A 62 -2.86 -16.13 2.75
CA HIS A 62 -3.11 -17.40 2.06
C HIS A 62 -1.96 -18.39 2.21
N PHE A 63 -0.71 -17.90 2.21
CA PHE A 63 0.47 -18.77 2.28
C PHE A 63 1.03 -18.88 3.71
N GLY A 64 0.32 -18.39 4.73
CA GLY A 64 0.70 -18.57 6.14
C GLY A 64 1.95 -17.79 6.60
N TYR A 65 2.47 -16.84 5.81
CA TYR A 65 3.64 -16.02 6.16
C TYR A 65 3.37 -14.95 7.23
N THR A 66 2.36 -15.13 8.09
CA THR A 66 1.92 -14.11 9.06
C THR A 66 2.98 -13.81 10.14
N LYS A 67 3.92 -14.73 10.40
CA LYS A 67 5.05 -14.58 11.35
C LYS A 67 6.45 -14.81 10.77
N VAL A 68 6.57 -15.24 9.51
CA VAL A 68 7.89 -15.57 8.94
C VAL A 68 8.59 -14.28 8.55
N ARG A 69 9.56 -13.86 9.37
CA ARG A 69 10.55 -12.85 9.02
C ARG A 69 11.08 -13.15 7.61
N PHE A 70 11.16 -12.13 6.74
CA PHE A 70 11.95 -12.12 5.50
C PHE A 70 13.46 -12.23 5.79
N ARG A 71 13.85 -13.18 6.65
CA ARG A 71 15.21 -13.41 7.09
C ARG A 71 15.92 -14.15 5.97
N ARG A 72 17.13 -13.71 5.64
CA ARG A 72 17.93 -14.22 4.51
C ARG A 72 17.25 -14.01 3.14
N ARG A 73 16.77 -12.78 2.90
CA ARG A 73 16.20 -12.32 1.61
C ARG A 73 17.03 -12.78 0.40
N SER A 74 18.35 -12.65 0.47
CA SER A 74 19.29 -13.09 -0.59
C SER A 74 19.14 -14.57 -1.00
N LYS A 75 18.85 -15.49 -0.06
CA LYS A 75 18.73 -16.93 -0.37
C LYS A 75 17.34 -17.34 -0.83
N ASN A 76 16.33 -16.50 -0.61
CA ASN A 76 14.92 -16.78 -0.89
C ASN A 76 14.30 -15.82 -1.93
N THR A 77 15.14 -15.06 -2.66
CA THR A 77 14.67 -14.08 -3.66
C THR A 77 13.78 -14.72 -4.74
N GLY A 78 14.16 -15.91 -5.23
CA GLY A 78 13.38 -16.62 -6.26
C GLY A 78 12.00 -17.04 -5.78
N GLN A 79 11.90 -17.62 -4.58
CA GLN A 79 10.61 -17.99 -3.98
C GLN A 79 9.72 -16.77 -3.72
N GLN A 80 10.30 -15.66 -3.25
CA GLN A 80 9.56 -14.42 -3.04
C GLN A 80 9.05 -13.83 -4.35
N ALA A 81 9.89 -13.79 -5.39
CA ALA A 81 9.49 -13.35 -6.72
C ALA A 81 8.35 -14.20 -7.28
N ALA A 82 8.44 -15.53 -7.15
CA ALA A 82 7.37 -16.44 -7.55
C ALA A 82 6.05 -16.17 -6.82
N LEU A 83 6.09 -15.98 -5.50
CA LEU A 83 4.91 -15.63 -4.69
C LEU A 83 4.31 -14.28 -5.09
N PHE A 84 5.13 -13.29 -5.44
CA PHE A 84 4.63 -12.00 -5.94
C PHE A 84 3.96 -12.13 -7.30
N THR A 85 4.57 -12.86 -8.23
CA THR A 85 3.96 -13.14 -9.55
C THR A 85 2.63 -13.85 -9.38
N LEU A 86 2.57 -14.85 -8.49
CA LEU A 86 1.38 -15.65 -8.23
C LEU A 86 0.28 -14.85 -7.50
N ALA A 87 0.66 -13.98 -6.56
CA ALA A 87 -0.29 -13.08 -5.89
C ALA A 87 -0.84 -12.00 -6.84
N ASN A 88 -0.03 -11.53 -7.79
CA ASN A 88 -0.46 -10.58 -8.82
C ASN A 88 -1.41 -11.24 -9.84
N SER A 89 -1.16 -12.51 -10.23
CA SER A 89 -2.02 -13.23 -11.16
C SER A 89 -3.29 -13.78 -10.51
N TRP A 90 -3.29 -14.10 -9.22
CA TRP A 90 -4.47 -14.58 -8.49
C TRP A 90 -5.67 -13.62 -8.63
N GLY A 91 -5.43 -12.30 -8.52
CA GLY A 91 -6.46 -11.29 -8.72
C GLY A 91 -6.97 -11.16 -10.16
N ALA A 92 -6.19 -11.63 -11.16
CA ALA A 92 -6.58 -11.60 -12.57
C ALA A 92 -7.49 -12.80 -12.95
N GLY A 93 -7.36 -13.93 -12.24
CA GLY A 93 -8.17 -15.13 -12.47
C GLY A 93 -9.62 -15.03 -11.95
N GLU A 94 -9.87 -14.26 -10.87
CA GLU A 94 -11.24 -14.07 -10.34
C GLU A 94 -12.14 -13.23 -11.27
N SER A 95 -11.56 -12.37 -12.11
CA SER A 95 -12.29 -11.60 -13.13
C SER A 95 -12.74 -12.43 -14.33
N ALA A 96 -12.19 -13.64 -14.53
CA ALA A 96 -12.56 -14.52 -15.64
C ALA A 96 -13.73 -15.48 -15.30
N CYS A 97 -14.02 -15.70 -14.02
CA CYS A 97 -15.08 -16.60 -13.55
C CYS A 97 -16.33 -15.88 -13.00
N ARG A 98 -16.42 -14.55 -13.14
CA ARG A 98 -17.62 -13.74 -12.82
C ARG A 98 -18.19 -13.05 -14.06
N GLY A 99 -18.24 -13.79 -15.18
CA GLY A 99 -18.94 -13.43 -16.41
C GLY A 99 -19.89 -14.53 -16.79
#